data_AF-A0A524LRC9-F1
#
_entry.id   AF-A0A524LRC9-F1
#
_cell.length_a   1.000
_cell.length_b   1.000
_cell.length_c   1.000
_cell.angle_alpha   90.00
_cell.angle_beta   90.00
_cell.angle_gamma   90.00
#
_symmetry.space_group_name_H-M   'P 1'
#
loop_
_entity.id
_entity.type
_entity.pdbx_description
1 polymer ?
#
loop_
_entity_poly.entity_id
_entity_poly.type
_entity_poly.pdbx_seq_one_letter_code
_entity_poly.pdbx_strand_id
1 'polypeptide(L)'
;MVNSLGKRITVLELHDSSGLQRDESDEMLANFIAKGFVRITKLFPIIQDRDERFAAYLEVIGIKKRDYDIVNSIWKYCNGSLSIREISDRSGILAARILEVLNELGNNVTWSNDRVLSHVR
;
A
#
# COMPACT_ATOMS: atom_id res chain seq x y z
N MET A 1 -15.18 14.35 -16.92
CA MET A 1 -15.27 12.89 -16.81
C MET A 1 -13.90 12.34 -17.18
N VAL A 2 -13.09 11.90 -16.21
CA VAL A 2 -11.75 11.35 -16.51
C VAL A 2 -11.94 9.84 -16.64
N ASN A 3 -12.05 9.35 -17.88
CA ASN A 3 -12.08 7.92 -18.15
C ASN A 3 -10.70 7.35 -17.84
N SER A 4 -10.53 6.72 -16.67
CA SER A 4 -9.30 5.99 -16.35
C SER A 4 -9.36 4.59 -16.98
N LEU A 5 -8.80 4.44 -18.18
CA LEU A 5 -8.44 3.15 -18.75
C LEU A 5 -7.05 2.78 -18.23
N GLY A 6 -6.96 2.07 -17.11
CA GLY A 6 -5.65 1.65 -16.60
C GLY A 6 -5.70 0.78 -15.35
N LYS A 7 -4.84 -0.23 -15.34
CA LYS A 7 -4.48 -1.00 -14.14
C LYS A 7 -3.79 -0.06 -13.16
N ARG A 8 -4.20 -0.09 -11.89
CA ARG A 8 -3.50 0.63 -10.81
C ARG A 8 -2.22 -0.14 -10.49
N ILE A 9 -1.10 0.57 -10.42
CA ILE A 9 0.21 0.03 -10.08
C ILE A 9 0.90 1.02 -9.16
N THR A 10 1.66 0.52 -8.19
CA THR A 10 2.49 1.36 -7.34
C THR A 10 3.74 1.80 -8.09
N VAL A 11 4.33 2.94 -7.68
CA VAL A 11 5.60 3.41 -8.27
C VAL A 11 6.70 2.35 -8.06
N LEU A 12 6.69 1.65 -6.93
CA LEU A 12 7.63 0.56 -6.66
C LEU A 12 7.50 -0.57 -7.68
N GLU A 13 6.28 -1.09 -7.88
CA GLU A 13 6.04 -2.13 -8.88
C GLU A 13 6.35 -1.66 -10.30
N LEU A 14 6.17 -0.37 -10.61
CA LEU A 14 6.55 0.20 -11.90
C LEU A 14 8.07 0.13 -12.10
N HIS A 15 8.87 0.48 -11.09
CA HIS A 15 10.32 0.30 -11.17
C HIS A 15 10.68 -1.16 -11.38
N ASP A 16 10.12 -2.06 -10.55
CA ASP A 16 10.44 -3.50 -10.58
C ASP A 16 10.04 -4.18 -11.90
N SER A 17 8.95 -3.73 -12.54
CA SER A 17 8.44 -4.33 -13.78
C SER A 17 8.92 -3.66 -15.07
N SER A 18 9.48 -2.45 -15.01
CA SER A 18 9.87 -1.69 -16.21
C SER A 18 11.11 -2.25 -16.91
N GLY A 19 11.98 -2.96 -16.18
CA GLY A 19 13.30 -3.37 -16.67
C GLY A 19 14.27 -2.21 -16.91
N LEU A 20 13.88 -0.98 -16.57
CA LEU A 20 14.69 0.22 -16.66
C LEU A 20 15.52 0.42 -15.39
N GLN A 21 16.59 1.20 -15.49
CA GLN A 21 17.22 1.71 -14.29
C GLN A 21 16.28 2.68 -13.55
N ARG A 22 16.55 2.89 -12.26
CA ARG A 22 15.70 3.71 -11.42
C ARG A 22 15.59 5.15 -11.92
N ASP A 23 16.71 5.76 -12.28
CA ASP A 23 16.75 7.13 -12.79
C ASP A 23 15.99 7.27 -14.11
N GLU A 24 16.10 6.28 -15.00
CA GLU A 24 15.40 6.26 -16.29
C GLU A 24 13.88 6.10 -16.11
N SER A 25 13.46 5.24 -15.19
CA SER A 25 12.04 5.03 -14.88
C SER A 25 11.42 6.23 -14.15
N ASP A 26 12.20 6.93 -13.31
CA ASP A 26 11.79 8.20 -12.70
C ASP A 26 11.61 9.30 -13.76
N GLU A 27 12.54 9.42 -14.71
CA GLU A 27 12.43 10.39 -15.81
C GLU A 27 11.22 10.09 -16.71
N MET A 28 11.00 8.81 -17.05
CA MET A 28 9.83 8.38 -17.79
C MET A 28 8.53 8.74 -17.06
N LEU A 29 8.47 8.45 -15.75
CA LEU A 29 7.31 8.74 -14.92
C LEU A 29 7.04 10.24 -14.84
N ALA A 30 8.07 11.07 -14.64
CA ALA A 30 7.97 12.52 -14.66
C ALA A 30 7.41 13.04 -15.99
N ASN A 31 7.89 12.50 -17.12
CA ASN A 31 7.38 12.85 -18.45
C ASN A 31 5.91 12.49 -18.64
N PHE A 32 5.47 11.32 -18.15
CA PHE A 32 4.06 10.92 -18.21
C PHE A 32 3.16 11.78 -17.33
N ILE A 33 3.64 12.21 -16.16
CA ILE A 33 2.92 13.14 -15.30
C ILE A 33 2.79 14.49 -16.00
N ALA A 34 3.88 15.02 -16.57
CA ALA A 34 3.87 16.32 -17.25
C ALA A 34 2.92 16.35 -18.47
N LYS A 35 2.81 15.22 -19.18
CA LYS A 35 1.87 15.05 -20.30
C LYS A 35 0.43 14.73 -19.88
N GLY A 36 0.18 14.57 -18.58
CA GLY A 36 -1.15 14.25 -18.04
C GLY A 36 -1.61 12.82 -18.30
N PHE A 37 -0.71 11.92 -18.67
CA PHE A 37 -1.02 10.51 -18.92
C PHE A 37 -1.22 9.71 -17.64
N VAL A 38 -0.54 10.10 -16.56
CA VAL A 38 -0.63 9.43 -15.26
C VAL A 38 -0.77 10.44 -14.12
N ARG A 39 -1.33 9.99 -13.01
CA ARG A 39 -1.45 10.76 -11.77
C ARG A 39 -0.95 9.93 -10.60
N ILE A 40 -0.03 10.49 -9.81
CA ILE A 40 0.38 9.89 -8.54
C ILE A 40 -0.62 10.28 -7.45
N THR A 41 -1.06 9.29 -6.68
CA THR A 41 -1.94 9.49 -5.52
C THR A 41 -1.38 8.74 -4.32
N LYS A 42 -1.75 9.18 -3.10
CA LYS A 42 -1.37 8.46 -1.88
C LYS A 42 -2.20 7.19 -1.74
N LEU A 43 -1.61 6.15 -1.19
CA LEU A 43 -2.25 4.86 -0.95
C LEU A 43 -2.55 4.69 0.54
N PHE A 44 -3.80 4.38 0.88
CA PHE A 44 -4.33 4.25 2.24
C PHE A 44 -4.82 2.81 2.47
N PRO A 45 -4.13 2.01 3.30
CA PRO A 45 -4.55 0.63 3.58
C PRO A 45 -5.68 0.58 4.60
N ILE A 46 -6.59 -0.38 4.40
CA ILE A 46 -7.68 -0.73 5.30
C ILE A 46 -7.62 -2.24 5.53
N ILE A 47 -7.38 -2.66 6.77
CA ILE A 47 -7.49 -4.05 7.21
C ILE A 47 -8.80 -4.16 7.98
N GLN A 48 -9.66 -5.12 7.61
CA GLN A 48 -10.89 -5.38 8.37
C GLN A 48 -10.56 -6.00 9.74
N ASP A 49 -11.45 -5.82 10.71
CA ASP A 49 -11.21 -6.15 12.11
C ASP A 49 -10.59 -7.54 12.34
N ARG A 50 -9.69 -7.60 13.33
CA ARG A 50 -9.01 -8.83 13.73
C ARG A 50 -9.95 -9.72 14.53
N ASP A 51 -10.83 -10.41 13.84
CA ASP A 51 -11.54 -11.54 14.43
C ASP A 51 -10.64 -12.79 14.47
N GLU A 52 -11.14 -13.87 15.08
CA GLU A 52 -10.44 -15.17 15.10
C GLU A 52 -10.10 -15.68 13.69
N ARG A 53 -10.86 -15.26 12.66
CA ARG A 53 -10.62 -15.68 11.27
C ARG A 53 -9.37 -15.02 10.70
N PHE A 54 -9.08 -13.78 11.07
CA PHE A 54 -7.83 -13.14 10.67
C PHE A 54 -6.60 -13.85 11.25
N ALA A 55 -6.67 -14.26 12.52
CA ALA A 55 -5.58 -15.03 13.14
C ALA A 55 -5.38 -16.39 12.44
N ALA A 56 -6.46 -17.11 12.18
CA ALA A 56 -6.43 -18.37 11.44
C ALA A 56 -5.93 -18.18 10.00
N TYR A 57 -6.30 -17.08 9.33
CA TYR A 57 -5.82 -16.76 7.99
C TYR A 57 -4.29 -16.58 7.96
N LEU A 58 -3.74 -15.83 8.91
CA LEU A 58 -2.28 -15.62 9.02
C LEU A 58 -1.52 -16.94 9.20
N GLU A 59 -2.09 -17.88 9.95
CA GLU A 59 -1.55 -19.23 10.10
C GLU A 59 -1.62 -20.02 8.78
N VAL A 60 -2.76 -19.97 8.07
CA VAL A 60 -2.96 -20.66 6.79
C VAL A 60 -2.01 -20.17 5.70
N ILE A 61 -1.77 -18.85 5.60
CA ILE A 61 -0.83 -18.31 4.61
C ILE A 61 0.64 -18.53 5.00
N GLY A 62 0.91 -19.04 6.21
CA GLY A 62 2.27 -19.31 6.67
C GLY A 62 3.12 -18.05 6.80
N ILE A 63 2.54 -16.93 7.24
CA ILE A 63 3.26 -15.67 7.36
C ILE A 63 4.46 -15.83 8.30
N LYS A 64 5.62 -15.29 7.90
CA LYS A 64 6.83 -15.35 8.74
C LYS A 64 6.61 -14.54 10.01
N LYS A 65 7.17 -14.97 11.13
CA LYS A 65 7.08 -14.26 12.42
C LYS A 65 7.45 -12.78 12.31
N ARG A 66 8.51 -12.45 11.57
CA ARG A 66 8.94 -11.06 11.33
C ARG A 66 7.86 -10.21 10.68
N ASP A 67 7.09 -10.80 9.77
CA ASP A 67 6.08 -10.09 8.98
C ASP A 67 4.78 -9.97 9.77
N TYR A 68 4.45 -11.01 10.54
CA TYR A 68 3.43 -10.94 11.58
C TYR A 68 3.67 -9.80 12.57
N ASP A 69 4.90 -9.64 13.06
CA ASP A 69 5.27 -8.56 13.98
C ASP A 69 5.10 -7.17 13.33
N ILE A 70 5.41 -7.05 12.04
CA ILE A 70 5.15 -5.83 11.27
C ILE A 70 3.64 -5.55 11.20
N VAL A 71 2.83 -6.52 10.80
CA VAL A 71 1.36 -6.39 10.75
C VAL A 71 0.82 -5.95 12.11
N ASN A 72 1.25 -6.61 13.20
CA ASN A 72 0.87 -6.25 14.56
C ASN A 72 1.29 -4.85 14.99
N SER A 73 2.38 -4.31 14.45
CA SER A 73 2.83 -2.95 14.75
C SER A 73 1.98 -1.90 14.03
N ILE A 74 1.61 -2.17 12.78
CA ILE A 74 0.98 -1.17 11.90
C ILE A 74 -0.54 -1.25 11.84
N TRP A 75 -1.17 -2.36 12.24
CA TRP A 75 -2.60 -2.63 11.99
C TRP A 75 -3.52 -1.48 12.44
N LYS A 76 -3.25 -0.89 13.61
CA LYS A 76 -4.04 0.22 14.19
C LYS A 76 -4.06 1.47 13.32
N TYR A 77 -3.13 1.58 12.37
CA TYR A 77 -3.04 2.67 11.40
C TYR A 77 -3.67 2.30 10.05
N CYS A 78 -3.96 1.03 9.80
CA CYS A 78 -4.54 0.51 8.56
C CYS A 78 -6.08 0.59 8.59
N ASN A 79 -6.63 1.77 8.82
CA ASN A 79 -8.07 2.05 8.80
C ASN A 79 -8.47 3.05 7.70
N GLY A 80 -7.58 3.26 6.72
CA GLY A 80 -7.76 4.21 5.63
C GLY A 80 -7.51 5.68 6.02
N SER A 81 -7.30 5.98 7.30
CA SER A 81 -7.04 7.35 7.76
C SER A 81 -5.61 7.80 7.54
N LEU A 82 -4.65 6.88 7.32
CA LEU A 82 -3.24 7.19 7.11
C LEU A 82 -2.71 6.53 5.84
N SER A 83 -1.89 7.26 5.09
CA SER A 83 -1.21 6.72 3.92
C SER A 83 0.00 5.87 4.33
N ILE A 84 0.48 4.99 3.44
CA ILE A 84 1.66 4.14 3.69
C ILE A 84 2.88 4.95 4.18
N ARG A 85 3.11 6.15 3.61
CA ARG A 85 4.19 7.04 4.05
C ARG A 85 3.99 7.50 5.50
N GLU A 86 2.78 7.90 5.86
CA GLU A 86 2.45 8.36 7.21
C GLU A 86 2.51 7.22 8.23
N ILE A 87 2.13 6.00 7.84
CA ILE A 87 2.29 4.79 8.67
C ILE A 87 3.77 4.50 8.90
N SER A 88 4.59 4.62 7.85
CA SER A 88 6.05 4.46 7.95
C SER A 88 6.65 5.43 8.96
N ASP A 89 6.31 6.72 8.85
CA ASP A 89 6.82 7.75 9.76
C ASP A 89 6.40 7.50 11.22
N ARG A 90 5.19 6.96 11.46
CA ARG A 90 4.68 6.68 12.83
C ARG A 90 5.18 5.38 13.44
N SER A 91 5.48 4.38 12.63
CA SER A 91 5.90 3.05 13.09
C SER A 91 7.41 2.88 13.11
N GLY A 92 8.16 3.73 12.39
CA GLY A 92 9.58 3.56 12.14
C GLY A 92 9.92 2.44 11.14
N ILE A 93 8.90 1.79 10.56
CA ILE A 93 9.07 0.73 9.57
C ILE A 93 9.09 1.34 8.18
N LEU A 94 10.01 0.90 7.30
CA LEU A 94 10.12 1.43 5.94
C LEU A 94 8.83 1.25 5.15
N ALA A 95 8.41 2.28 4.42
CA ALA A 95 7.22 2.28 3.58
C ALA A 95 7.19 1.12 2.57
N ALA A 96 8.34 0.81 1.95
CA ALA A 96 8.47 -0.32 1.04
C ALA A 96 8.19 -1.67 1.74
N ARG A 97 8.69 -1.85 2.97
CA ARG A 97 8.46 -3.08 3.74
C ARG A 97 7.01 -3.19 4.19
N ILE A 98 6.39 -2.08 4.58
CA ILE A 98 4.95 -2.04 4.90
C ILE A 98 4.13 -2.46 3.68
N LEU A 99 4.41 -1.87 2.52
CA LEU A 99 3.71 -2.19 1.28
C LEU A 99 3.84 -3.68 0.90
N GLU A 100 5.06 -4.22 0.98
CA GLU A 100 5.35 -5.63 0.71
C GLU A 100 4.53 -6.57 1.60
N VAL A 101 4.59 -6.38 2.93
CA VAL A 101 3.86 -7.22 3.90
C VAL A 101 2.35 -7.10 3.69
N LEU A 102 1.83 -5.90 3.45
CA LEU A 102 0.39 -5.71 3.20
C LEU A 102 -0.06 -6.33 1.88
N ASN A 103 0.80 -6.37 0.86
CA ASN A 103 0.51 -7.06 -0.40
C ASN A 103 0.41 -8.58 -0.20
N GLU A 104 1.24 -9.17 0.67
CA GLU A 104 1.16 -10.61 1.00
C GLU A 104 -0.17 -11.00 1.68
N LEU A 105 -0.83 -10.08 2.38
CA LEU A 105 -2.14 -10.31 2.99
C LEU A 105 -3.30 -10.34 1.96
N GLY A 106 -3.02 -10.01 0.70
CA GLY A 106 -3.96 -10.11 -0.42
C GLY A 106 -5.31 -9.45 -0.14
N ASN A 107 -6.39 -10.22 -0.27
CA ASN A 107 -7.77 -9.75 -0.14
C ASN A 107 -8.16 -9.25 1.27
N ASN A 108 -7.29 -9.43 2.27
CA ASN A 108 -7.52 -8.91 3.62
C ASN A 108 -7.14 -7.42 3.74
N VAL A 109 -6.52 -6.86 2.71
CA VAL A 109 -6.22 -5.43 2.62
C VAL A 109 -7.04 -4.80 1.52
N THR A 110 -7.88 -3.84 1.91
CA THR A 110 -8.53 -2.94 0.96
C THR A 110 -7.68 -1.69 0.79
N TRP A 111 -7.51 -1.25 -0.45
CA TRP A 111 -6.70 -0.08 -0.78
C TRP A 111 -7.58 1.08 -1.24
N SER A 112 -7.40 2.24 -0.61
CA SER A 112 -8.03 3.49 -1.02
C SER A 112 -6.98 4.49 -1.54
N ASN A 113 -7.35 5.29 -2.54
CA ASN A 113 -6.56 6.43 -3.01
C ASN A 113 -6.99 7.74 -2.33
N ASP A 114 -8.11 7.69 -1.62
CA ASP A 114 -8.67 8.80 -0.85
C ASP A 114 -8.57 8.47 0.64
N ARG A 115 -8.27 9.50 1.44
CA ARG A 115 -8.23 9.34 2.89
C ARG A 115 -9.64 9.05 3.39
N VAL A 116 -9.80 7.96 4.13
CA VAL A 116 -11.04 7.68 4.85
C VAL A 116 -11.02 8.50 6.15
N LEU A 117 -11.89 9.50 6.22
CA LEU A 117 -12.16 10.22 7.46
C LEU A 117 -13.26 9.47 8.20
N SER A 118 -12.87 8.53 9.07
CA SER A 118 -13.81 8.02 10.06
C SER A 118 -14.20 9.19 10.96
N HIS A 119 -15.48 9.59 10.92
CA HIS A 119 -16.02 10.49 11.92
C HIS A 119 -15.91 9.77 13.26
N VAL A 120 -14.96 10.19 14.08
CA VAL A 120 -15.01 9.90 15.51
C VAL A 120 -16.21 10.68 16.03
N ARG A 121 -17.35 9.99 16.15
CA ARG A 121 -18.48 10.45 16.96
C ARG A 121 -18.24 10.05 18.41
#